data_AF-A0A9E2DH34-F1
#
_entry.id   AF-A0A9E2DH34-F1
#
_cell.length_a   1.000
_cell.length_b   1.000
_cell.length_c   1.000
_cell.angle_alpha   90.00
_cell.angle_beta   90.00
_cell.angle_gamma   90.00
#
_symmetry.space_group_name_H-M   'P 1'
#
loop_
_entity.id
_entity.type
_entity.pdbx_description
1 polymer ?
#
loop_
_entity_poly.entity_id
_entity_poly.type
_entity_poly.pdbx_seq_one_letter_code
_entity_poly.pdbx_strand_id
1 'polypeptide(L)' 'MKKIITGLMMMLITSVSYAGIYKCTAYLDGAQAGPAIKINASKTPIAETKAQDRMVKAGQKLDYVKCEEVK' A
#
# COMPACT_ATOMS: atom_id res chain seq x y z
N MET A 1 -11.80 14.98 47.53
CA MET A 1 -10.68 14.02 47.30
C MET A 1 -11.23 12.63 47.61
N LYS A 2 -11.29 11.64 46.71
CA LYS A 2 -10.14 10.90 46.18
C LYS A 2 -10.60 10.03 44.99
N LYS A 3 -10.12 10.41 43.79
CA LYS A 3 -9.64 9.57 42.69
C LYS A 3 -10.59 8.49 42.12
N ILE A 4 -11.48 8.91 41.21
CA ILE A 4 -11.97 8.03 40.13
C ILE A 4 -10.91 8.10 39.01
N ILE A 5 -9.90 7.23 39.09
CA ILE A 5 -8.88 7.08 38.04
C ILE A 5 -8.71 5.59 37.78
N THR A 6 -9.74 4.97 37.23
CA THR A 6 -9.69 3.55 36.81
C THR A 6 -10.56 3.34 35.57
N GLY A 7 -10.62 4.36 34.70
CA GLY A 7 -11.53 4.36 33.53
C GLY A 7 -10.86 4.31 32.17
N LEU A 8 -9.53 4.26 32.09
CA LEU A 8 -8.83 4.29 30.80
C LEU A 8 -7.84 3.14 30.71
N MET A 9 -8.37 1.93 30.79
CA MET A 9 -7.68 0.76 30.24
C MET A 9 -7.54 1.04 28.75
N MET A 10 -6.37 1.55 28.38
CA MET A 10 -5.95 1.89 27.03
C MET A 10 -6.28 0.72 26.11
N MET A 11 -7.41 0.81 25.40
CA MET A 11 -7.66 0.04 24.19
C MET A 11 -6.73 0.57 23.11
N LEU A 12 -5.43 0.31 23.28
CA LEU A 12 -4.46 0.29 22.20
C LEU A 12 -4.77 -0.96 21.38
N ILE A 13 -5.87 -0.89 20.62
CA ILE A 13 -6.04 -1.74 19.45
C ILE A 13 -4.99 -1.22 18.47
N THR A 14 -3.77 -1.70 18.63
CA THR A 14 -2.75 -1.57 17.61
C THR A 14 -3.31 -2.33 16.42
N SER A 15 -3.93 -1.60 15.49
CA SER A 15 -4.24 -2.13 14.19
C SER A 15 -2.89 -2.46 13.56
N VAL A 16 -2.44 -3.69 13.78
CA VAL A 16 -1.35 -4.30 13.02
C VAL A 16 -1.77 -4.20 11.57
N SER A 17 -1.37 -3.12 10.91
CA SER A 17 -1.43 -3.00 9.46
C SER A 17 -0.48 -4.07 8.95
N TYR A 18 -1.02 -5.27 8.72
CA TYR A 18 -0.36 -6.30 7.95
C TYR A 18 -0.13 -5.70 6.56
N ALA A 19 1.06 -5.15 6.36
CA ALA A 19 1.50 -4.68 5.07
C ALA A 19 2.02 -5.92 4.32
N GLY A 20 1.18 -6.46 3.44
CA GLY A 20 1.60 -7.48 2.47
C GLY A 20 2.58 -6.88 1.46
N ILE A 21 3.41 -7.74 0.86
CA ILE A 21 4.29 -7.36 -0.25
C ILE A 21 3.52 -7.58 -1.54
N TYR A 22 3.43 -6.56 -2.38
CA TYR A 22 2.75 -6.60 -3.67
C TYR A 22 3.77 -6.42 -4.80
N LYS A 23 3.64 -7.22 -5.86
CA LYS A 23 4.38 -7.05 -7.11
C LYS A 23 3.48 -6.29 -8.08
N CYS A 24 3.91 -5.10 -8.47
CA CYS A 24 3.14 -4.15 -9.24
C CYS A 24 3.77 -3.93 -10.62
N THR A 25 3.00 -4.12 -11.67
CA THR A 25 3.43 -3.96 -13.06
C THR A 25 2.67 -2.80 -13.69
N ALA A 26 3.39 -1.85 -14.29
CA ALA A 26 2.78 -0.76 -15.03
C ALA A 26 2.40 -1.21 -16.44
N TYR A 27 1.33 -0.61 -16.97
CA TYR A 27 0.88 -0.81 -18.34
C TYR A 27 0.67 0.54 -19.03
N LEU A 28 1.03 0.61 -20.30
CA LEU A 28 0.82 1.74 -21.20
C LEU A 28 0.35 1.20 -22.55
N ASP A 29 -0.76 1.72 -23.07
CA ASP A 29 -1.40 1.27 -24.32
C ASP A 29 -1.70 -0.25 -24.32
N GLY A 30 -2.00 -0.80 -23.14
CA GLY A 30 -2.24 -2.24 -22.95
C GLY A 30 -0.98 -3.11 -22.91
N ALA A 31 0.21 -2.55 -23.10
CA ALA A 31 1.49 -3.25 -23.02
C ALA A 31 2.20 -3.01 -21.68
N GLN A 32 3.02 -3.96 -21.23
CA GLN A 32 3.80 -3.80 -20.01
C GLN A 32 4.82 -2.67 -20.15
N ALA A 33 4.73 -1.66 -19.28
CA ALA A 33 5.60 -0.50 -19.22
C ALA A 33 6.70 -0.70 -18.17
N GLY A 34 7.74 -1.46 -18.54
CA GLY A 34 8.93 -1.63 -17.72
C GLY A 34 8.84 -2.73 -16.64
N PRO A 35 9.82 -2.77 -15.73
CA PRO A 35 9.94 -3.84 -14.74
C PRO A 35 8.89 -3.70 -13.63
N ALA A 36 8.47 -4.84 -13.08
CA ALA A 36 7.59 -4.85 -11.92
C ALA A 36 8.33 -4.36 -10.67
N ILE A 37 7.66 -3.55 -9.85
CA ILE A 37 8.18 -3.04 -8.58
C ILE A 37 7.50 -3.72 -7.39
N LYS A 38 8.20 -3.79 -6.26
CA LYS A 38 7.62 -4.29 -5.00
C LYS A 38 7.15 -3.13 -4.13
N ILE A 39 5.92 -3.23 -3.62
CA ILE A 39 5.29 -2.23 -2.75
C ILE A 39 4.72 -2.90 -1.51
N ASN A 40 4.96 -2.31 -0.35
CA ASN A 40 4.33 -2.71 0.90
C ASN A 40 3.02 -1.94 1.10
N ALA A 41 1.92 -2.67 1.21
CA ALA A 41 0.58 -2.10 1.35
C ALA A 41 -0.36 -3.03 2.14
N SER A 42 -1.42 -2.46 2.70
CA SER A 42 -2.42 -3.22 3.46
C SER A 42 -3.47 -3.90 2.57
N LYS A 43 -3.58 -3.50 1.30
CA LYS A 43 -4.50 -4.09 0.31
C LYS A 43 -4.07 -3.70 -1.11
N THR A 44 -4.49 -4.48 -2.11
CA THR A 44 -4.15 -4.26 -3.54
C THR A 44 -4.39 -2.84 -4.03
N PRO A 45 -5.56 -2.20 -3.77
CA PRO A 45 -5.79 -0.85 -4.29
C PRO A 45 -4.80 0.19 -3.75
N ILE A 46 -4.36 0.01 -2.48
CA ILE A 46 -3.34 0.89 -1.88
C ILE A 46 -1.97 0.62 -2.50
N ALA A 47 -1.66 -0.64 -2.82
CA ALA A 47 -0.43 -0.99 -3.53
C ALA A 47 -0.38 -0.32 -4.91
N GLU A 48 -1.48 -0.37 -5.66
CA GLU A 48 -1.59 0.21 -7.01
C GLU A 48 -1.45 1.72 -6.98
N THR A 49 -2.14 2.41 -6.07
CA THR A 49 -1.99 3.88 -5.92
C THR A 49 -0.56 4.27 -5.58
N LYS A 50 0.08 3.57 -4.63
CA LYS A 50 1.48 3.84 -4.25
C LYS A 50 2.46 3.53 -5.38
N ALA A 51 2.22 2.46 -6.13
CA ALA A 51 3.04 2.08 -7.28
C ALA A 51 2.93 3.11 -8.40
N GLN A 52 1.71 3.51 -8.75
CA GLN A 52 1.42 4.52 -9.76
C GLN A 52 2.11 5.84 -9.41
N ASP A 53 1.93 6.33 -8.17
CA ASP A 53 2.56 7.57 -7.71
C ASP A 53 4.10 7.50 -7.80
N ARG A 54 4.72 6.38 -7.42
CA ARG A 54 6.17 6.17 -7.54
C ARG A 54 6.66 6.16 -8.99
N MET A 55 5.96 5.48 -9.87
CA MET A 55 6.33 5.33 -11.28
C MET A 55 6.15 6.66 -12.03
N VAL A 56 5.06 7.40 -11.77
CA VAL A 56 4.84 8.74 -12.32
C VAL A 56 5.90 9.72 -11.80
N LYS A 57 6.25 9.67 -10.51
CA LYS A 57 7.35 10.48 -9.94
C LYS A 57 8.72 10.14 -10.51
N ALA A 58 8.92 8.90 -10.94
CA ALA A 58 10.11 8.48 -11.66
C ALA A 58 10.10 8.89 -13.16
N GLY A 59 9.06 9.60 -13.62
CA GLY A 59 8.93 10.08 -14.99
C GLY A 59 8.37 9.06 -15.98
N GLN A 60 7.85 7.93 -15.51
CA GLN A 60 7.23 6.94 -16.39
C GLN A 60 5.80 7.37 -16.76
N LYS A 61 5.49 7.29 -18.05
CA LYS A 61 4.10 7.37 -18.55
C LYS A 61 3.48 5.98 -18.48
N LEU A 62 2.31 5.89 -17.87
CA LEU A 62 1.55 4.65 -17.70
C LEU A 62 0.05 4.99 -17.56
N ASP A 63 -0.81 4.08 -18.01
CA ASP A 63 -2.26 4.22 -17.92
C ASP A 63 -2.78 3.68 -16.59
N TYR A 64 -2.31 2.49 -16.22
CA TYR A 64 -2.69 1.83 -15.00
C TYR A 64 -1.55 0.95 -14.47
N VAL A 65 -1.66 0.61 -13.18
CA VAL A 65 -0.80 -0.36 -12.53
C VAL A 65 -1.66 -1.51 -12.07
N LYS A 66 -1.22 -2.73 -12.33
CA LYS A 66 -1.83 -3.93 -11.76
C LYS A 66 -0.90 -4.49 -10.70
N CYS A 67 -1.41 -4.68 -9.49
CA CYS A 67 -0.64 -5.29 -8.40
C CYS A 67 -1.18 -6.66 -8.00
N GLU A 68 -0.27 -7.58 -7.71
CA GLU A 68 -0.59 -8.91 -7.20
C GLU A 68 0.17 -9.15 -5.91
N GLU A 69 -0.51 -9.67 -4.89
CA GLU A 69 0.12 -9.99 -3.61
C GLU A 69 1.12 -11.15 -3.78
N VAL A 70 2.34 -10.94 -3.30
CA VAL A 70 3.39 -11.96 -3.28
C VAL A 70 3.20 -12.76 -1.99
N LYS A 71 2.54 -13.91 -2.11
CA LYS A 71 2.41 -14.89 -1.02
C LYS A 71 3.71 -15.66 -0.80
#